data_AF-A0A1Q3MEK8-F1
#
_entry.id   AF-A0A1Q3MEK8-F1
#
_cell.length_a   1.000
_cell.length_b   1.000
_cell.length_c   1.000
_cell.angle_alpha   90.00
_cell.angle_beta   90.00
_cell.angle_gamma   90.00
#
_symmetry.space_group_name_H-M   'P 1'
#
loop_
_entity.id
_entity.type
_entity.pdbx_description
1 polymer ?
#
loop_
_entity_poly.entity_id
_entity_poly.type
_entity_poly.pdbx_seq_one_letter_code
_entity_poly.pdbx_strand_id
1 'polypeptide(L)'
;MRNAELTIAQILKFCQLIIAFLWIYQGLIPKLIFQVEDEQYVWQQLHIPDVYIPWLVSLSGIGEVIFGILFLFIRNQYLHWLSILSLVGLFILILFIYP
;
A
#
# COMPACT_ATOMS: atom_id res chain seq x y z
N MET A 1 -22.02 14.34 25.78
CA MET A 1 -21.15 14.88 24.70
C MET A 1 -19.75 14.25 24.72
N ARG A 2 -19.02 14.25 25.85
CA ARG A 2 -17.65 13.67 25.97
C ARG A 2 -17.51 12.19 25.57
N ASN A 3 -18.54 11.37 25.80
CA ASN A 3 -18.49 9.94 25.45
C ASN A 3 -18.54 9.70 23.94
N ALA A 4 -19.30 10.49 23.18
CA ALA A 4 -19.41 10.33 21.74
C ALA A 4 -18.09 10.65 21.01
N GLU A 5 -17.36 11.67 21.48
CA GLU A 5 -16.05 12.02 20.91
C GLU A 5 -14.99 10.96 21.19
N LEU A 6 -15.05 10.31 22.36
CA LEU A 6 -14.20 9.18 22.70
C LEU A 6 -14.46 7.97 21.78
N THR A 7 -15.73 7.65 21.49
CA THR A 7 -16.07 6.55 20.58
C THR A 7 -15.59 6.83 19.16
N ILE A 8 -15.78 8.05 18.65
CA ILE A 8 -15.30 8.45 17.31
C ILE A 8 -13.77 8.32 17.24
N ALA A 9 -13.06 8.81 18.26
CA ALA A 9 -11.59 8.71 18.29
C ALA A 9 -11.09 7.26 18.32
N GLN A 10 -11.82 6.34 18.99
CA GLN A 10 -11.51 4.91 18.98
C GLN A 10 -11.77 4.27 17.61
N ILE A 11 -12.90 4.60 16.97
CA ILE A 11 -13.23 4.10 15.63
C ILE A 11 -12.17 4.55 14.61
N LEU A 12 -11.78 5.82 14.65
CA LEU A 12 -10.74 6.35 13.76
C LEU A 12 -9.40 5.64 13.95
N LYS A 13 -9.01 5.35 15.20
CA LYS A 13 -7.80 4.55 15.49
C LYS A 13 -7.92 3.12 14.94
N PHE A 14 -9.10 2.51 15.07
CA PHE A 14 -9.33 1.17 14.54
C PHE A 14 -9.24 1.15 13.01
N CYS A 15 -9.90 2.09 12.33
CA CYS A 15 -9.79 2.25 10.87
C CYS A 15 -8.33 2.47 10.44
N GLN A 16 -7.58 3.32 11.14
CA GLN A 16 -6.17 3.57 10.85
C GLN A 16 -5.34 2.29 10.98
N LEU A 17 -5.60 1.49 12.03
CA LEU A 17 -4.93 0.21 12.24
C LEU A 17 -5.25 -0.78 11.12
N ILE A 18 -6.52 -0.92 10.72
CA ILE A 18 -6.93 -1.79 9.62
C ILE A 18 -6.24 -1.38 8.31
N ILE A 19 -6.17 -0.07 8.01
CA ILE A 19 -5.49 0.43 6.81
C ILE A 19 -3.99 0.11 6.85
N ALA A 20 -3.32 0.30 7.99
CA ALA A 20 -1.91 -0.07 8.15
C ALA A 20 -1.67 -1.56 7.89
N PHE A 21 -2.52 -2.42 8.45
CA PHE A 21 -2.46 -3.86 8.22
C PHE A 21 -2.70 -4.22 6.76
N LEU A 22 -3.61 -3.54 6.08
CA LEU A 22 -3.87 -3.74 4.66
C LEU A 22 -2.63 -3.41 3.82
N TRP A 23 -1.96 -2.29 4.11
CA TRP A 23 -0.71 -1.88 3.46
C TRP A 23 0.42 -2.89 3.67
N ILE A 24 0.57 -3.39 4.89
CA ILE A 24 1.57 -4.42 5.19
C ILE A 24 1.23 -5.71 4.44
N TYR A 25 -0.05 -6.12 4.42
CA TYR A 25 -0.47 -7.34 3.76
C TYR A 25 -0.24 -7.29 2.25
N GLN A 26 -0.68 -6.21 1.57
CA GLN A 26 -0.52 -6.05 0.12
C GLN A 26 0.95 -5.88 -0.29
N GLY A 27 1.79 -5.29 0.55
CA GLY A 27 3.23 -5.18 0.26
C GLY A 27 4.00 -6.46 0.54
N LEU A 28 3.61 -7.20 1.59
CA LEU A 28 4.37 -8.36 2.06
C LEU A 28 4.01 -9.65 1.31
N ILE A 29 2.71 -9.95 1.18
CA ILE A 29 2.27 -11.25 0.67
C ILE A 29 2.49 -11.37 -0.85
N PRO A 30 1.89 -10.52 -1.70
CA PRO A 30 2.00 -10.68 -3.14
C PRO A 30 3.35 -10.21 -3.69
N LYS A 31 3.99 -9.18 -3.11
CA LYS A 31 5.23 -8.61 -3.66
C LYS A 31 6.52 -9.20 -3.08
N LEU A 32 6.55 -9.52 -1.78
CA LEU A 32 7.77 -10.01 -1.11
C LEU A 32 7.81 -11.53 -1.02
N ILE A 33 6.71 -12.18 -0.63
CA ILE A 33 6.68 -13.62 -0.36
C ILE A 33 6.37 -14.42 -1.63
N PHE A 34 5.30 -14.06 -2.35
CA PHE A 34 4.84 -14.83 -3.51
C PHE A 34 5.36 -14.31 -4.85
N GLN A 35 5.79 -13.04 -4.93
CA GLN A 35 6.20 -12.37 -6.17
C GLN A 35 5.29 -12.73 -7.35
N VAL A 36 3.99 -12.51 -7.18
CA VAL A 36 2.94 -12.98 -8.09
C VAL A 36 3.23 -12.53 -9.52
N GLU A 37 2.97 -13.40 -10.48
CA GLU A 37 3.22 -13.16 -11.92
C GLU A 37 2.52 -11.88 -12.42
N ASP A 38 1.35 -11.53 -11.86
CA ASP A 38 0.63 -10.28 -12.17
C ASP A 38 1.44 -9.01 -11.85
N GLU A 39 2.17 -8.99 -10.73
CA GLU A 39 3.04 -7.87 -10.38
C GLU A 39 4.26 -7.82 -11.31
N GLN A 40 4.80 -8.96 -11.72
CA GLN A 40 5.91 -9.00 -12.68
C GLN A 40 5.46 -8.51 -14.06
N TYR A 41 4.25 -8.89 -14.48
CA TYR A 41 3.61 -8.45 -15.72
C TYR A 41 3.48 -6.92 -15.78
N VAL A 42 3.16 -6.28 -14.64
CA VAL A 42 3.11 -4.82 -14.54
C VAL A 42 4.43 -4.16 -14.97
N TRP A 43 5.57 -4.70 -14.53
CA TRP A 43 6.89 -4.17 -14.89
C TRP A 43 7.33 -4.57 -16.31
N GLN A 44 6.93 -5.75 -16.79
CA GLN A 44 7.16 -6.16 -18.17
C GLN A 44 6.48 -5.22 -19.17
N GLN A 45 5.26 -4.78 -18.85
CA GLN A 45 4.50 -3.84 -19.69
C GLN A 45 5.16 -2.45 -19.75
N LEU A 46 5.93 -2.09 -18.72
CA LEU A 46 6.77 -0.88 -18.70
C LEU A 46 8.10 -1.04 -19.50
N HIS A 47 8.27 -2.13 -20.24
CA HIS A 47 9.48 -2.46 -21.03
C HIS A 47 10.78 -2.51 -20.20
N ILE A 48 10.66 -2.88 -18.92
CA ILE A 48 11.80 -3.05 -18.02
C ILE A 48 12.45 -4.42 -18.29
N PRO A 49 13.80 -4.53 -18.31
CA PRO A 49 14.47 -5.82 -18.49
C PRO A 49 14.14 -6.80 -17.36
N ASP A 50 13.83 -8.06 -17.71
CA ASP A 50 13.37 -9.10 -16.77
C ASP A 50 14.31 -9.34 -15.57
N VAL A 51 15.60 -9.04 -15.74
CA VAL A 51 16.61 -9.13 -14.67
C VAL A 51 16.30 -8.22 -13.48
N TYR A 52 15.68 -7.07 -13.71
CA TYR A 52 15.38 -6.07 -12.67
C TYR A 52 13.95 -6.15 -12.13
N ILE A 53 13.06 -6.87 -12.82
CA ILE A 53 11.64 -6.97 -12.46
C ILE A 53 11.43 -7.51 -11.03
N PRO A 54 11.99 -8.67 -10.63
CA PRO A 54 11.79 -9.17 -9.28
C PRO A 54 12.37 -8.24 -8.21
N TRP A 55 13.47 -7.53 -8.51
CA TRP A 55 14.03 -6.51 -7.62
C TRP A 55 13.10 -5.31 -7.46
N LEU A 56 12.50 -4.82 -8.54
CA LEU A 56 11.59 -3.67 -8.52
C LEU A 56 10.26 -4.00 -7.84
N VAL A 57 9.71 -5.20 -8.08
CA VAL A 57 8.53 -5.71 -7.36
C VAL A 57 8.83 -5.79 -5.86
N SER A 58 9.99 -6.34 -5.49
CA SER A 58 10.38 -6.44 -4.08
C SER A 58 10.59 -5.05 -3.44
N LEU A 59 11.23 -4.12 -4.17
CA LEU A 59 11.44 -2.74 -3.70
C LEU A 59 10.10 -2.01 -3.48
N SER A 60 9.15 -2.21 -4.40
CA SER A 60 7.77 -1.72 -4.28
C SER A 60 7.12 -2.29 -3.02
N GLY A 61 7.15 -3.61 -2.83
CA GLY A 61 6.60 -4.26 -1.63
C GLY A 61 7.22 -3.80 -0.31
N ILE A 62 8.54 -3.61 -0.26
CA ILE A 62 9.22 -3.05 0.91
C ILE A 62 8.73 -1.63 1.17
N GLY A 63 8.58 -0.81 0.13
CA GLY A 63 8.02 0.54 0.23
C GLY A 63 6.62 0.55 0.84
N GLU A 64 5.75 -0.37 0.42
CA GLU A 64 4.38 -0.49 0.92
C GLU A 64 4.33 -0.97 2.38
N VAL A 65 5.18 -1.92 2.77
CA VAL A 65 5.29 -2.39 4.15
C VAL A 65 5.82 -1.28 5.05
N ILE A 66 6.88 -0.58 4.64
CA ILE A 66 7.42 0.57 5.36
C ILE A 66 6.33 1.64 5.49
N PHE A 67 5.60 1.92 4.41
CA PHE A 67 4.50 2.89 4.44
C PHE A 67 3.40 2.47 5.42
N GLY A 68 2.98 1.20 5.43
CA GLY A 68 2.02 0.66 6.39
C GLY A 68 2.50 0.75 7.84
N ILE A 69 3.79 0.49 8.10
CA ILE A 69 4.39 0.63 9.44
C ILE A 69 4.42 2.12 9.85
N LEU A 70 4.89 3.02 9.00
CA LEU A 70 4.87 4.47 9.27
C LEU A 70 3.45 4.97 9.53
N PHE A 71 2.46 4.45 8.81
CA PHE A 71 1.04 4.77 9.00
C PHE A 71 0.52 4.35 10.37
N LEU A 72 1.12 3.33 11.00
CA LEU A 72 0.79 2.85 12.34
C LEU A 72 1.36 3.78 13.44
N PHE A 73 2.56 4.31 13.24
CA PHE A 73 3.24 5.16 14.23
C PHE A 73 2.90 6.64 14.14
N ILE A 74 2.64 7.16 12.93
CA ILE A 74 2.42 8.59 12.72
C ILE A 74 0.92 8.85 12.51
N ARG A 75 0.32 9.53 13.47
CA ARG A 75 -1.08 9.96 13.41
C ARG A 75 -1.17 11.37 12.83
N ASN A 76 -1.01 11.49 11.51
CA ASN A 76 -1.06 12.77 10.82
C ASN A 76 -2.05 12.73 9.63
N GLN A 77 -2.83 13.79 9.45
CA GLN A 77 -3.81 13.93 8.37
C GLN A 77 -3.19 13.75 6.98
N TYR A 78 -1.92 14.15 6.83
CA TYR A 78 -1.17 13.99 5.58
C TYR A 78 -0.97 12.53 5.19
N LEU A 79 -0.87 11.61 6.14
CA LEU A 79 -0.70 10.19 5.84
C LEU A 79 -1.98 9.56 5.31
N HIS A 80 -3.15 10.01 5.76
CA HIS A 80 -4.41 9.60 5.15
C HIS A 80 -4.50 10.03 3.70
N TRP A 81 -4.14 11.29 3.40
CA TRP A 81 -4.05 11.79 2.03
C TRP A 81 -3.02 11.03 1.20
N LEU A 82 -1.85 10.71 1.76
CA LEU A 82 -0.82 9.94 1.07
C LEU A 82 -1.27 8.50 0.82
N SER A 83 -2.00 7.89 1.74
CA SER A 83 -2.60 6.56 1.54
C SER A 83 -3.64 6.57 0.42
N ILE A 84 -4.47 7.61 0.34
CA ILE A 84 -5.44 7.78 -0.77
C ILE A 84 -4.68 7.98 -2.07
N LEU A 85 -3.66 8.86 -2.09
CA LEU A 85 -2.86 9.14 -3.27
C LEU A 85 -2.13 7.88 -3.78
N SER A 86 -1.55 7.08 -2.89
CA SER A 86 -0.86 5.85 -3.27
C SER A 86 -1.85 4.80 -3.80
N LEU A 87 -3.03 4.64 -3.20
CA LEU A 87 -4.06 3.73 -3.72
C LEU A 87 -4.58 4.18 -5.09
N VAL A 88 -4.82 5.48 -5.28
CA VAL A 88 -5.22 6.04 -6.58
C VAL A 88 -4.11 5.86 -7.61
N GLY A 89 -2.85 6.08 -7.22
CA GLY A 89 -1.69 5.87 -8.08
C GLY A 89 -1.57 4.43 -8.55
N LEU A 90 -1.70 3.47 -7.62
CA LEU A 90 -1.70 2.04 -7.94
C LEU A 90 -2.87 1.68 -8.87
N PHE A 91 -4.07 2.23 -8.61
CA PHE A 91 -5.25 1.99 -9.43
C PHE A 91 -5.07 2.51 -10.87
N ILE A 92 -4.54 3.73 -11.03
CA ILE A 92 -4.26 4.31 -12.35
C ILE A 92 -3.20 3.48 -13.08
N LEU A 93 -2.16 3.03 -12.37
CA LEU A 93 -1.10 2.20 -12.93
C LEU A 93 -1.68 0.88 -13.46
N ILE A 94 -2.54 0.23 -12.69
CA ILE A 94 -3.25 -0.99 -13.11
C ILE A 94 -4.15 -0.72 -14.31
N LEU A 95 -4.91 0.38 -14.31
CA LEU A 95 -5.81 0.75 -15.41
C LEU A 95 -5.07 1.03 -16.73
N PHE A 96 -3.82 1.49 -16.66
CA PHE A 96 -2.97 1.66 -17.84
C PHE A 96 -2.47 0.32 -18.41
N ILE A 97 -2.34 -0.69 -17.55
CA ILE A 97 -1.75 -1.99 -17.88
C ILE A 97 -2.82 -3.00 -18.31
N TYR A 98 -3.98 -2.94 -17.68
CA TYR A 98 -5.20 -3.67 -18.03
C TYR A 98 -6.30 -2.64 -18.37
N PRO A 99 -6.45 -2.24 -19.65
CA PRO A 99 -7.52 -1.35 -20.09
C PRO A 99 -8.91 -1.99 -20.02
#